data_AF-A0AAN2BIH4-F1
#
_entry.id   AF-A0AAN2BIH4-F1
#
_cell.length_a   1.000
_cell.length_b   1.000
_cell.length_c   1.000
_cell.angle_alpha   90.00
_cell.angle_beta   90.00
_cell.angle_gamma   90.00
#
_symmetry.space_group_name_H-M   'P 1'
#
loop_
_entity.id
_entity.type
_entity.pdbx_description
1 polymer ?
#
loop_
_entity_poly.entity_id
_entity_poly.type
_entity_poly.pdbx_seq_one_letter_code
_entity_poly.pdbx_strand_id
1 'polypeptide(L)'
;MKLFSVFILLLVTASCACVSENKAPVSHCTNDWFSLVEEAMGITDGQGHGPDLGSLEWRSVVEFKLGIRGESSNPPLDSDHWCSFIDKNFIKGTSKNALFRDSGLLFFASRHFSPR
;
A
#
# COMPACT_ATOMS: atom_id res chain seq x y z
N MET A 1 39.27 -28.09 -42.16
CA MET A 1 38.12 -28.60 -41.38
C MET A 1 38.19 -28.16 -39.91
N LYS A 2 38.28 -26.84 -39.63
CA LYS A 2 38.29 -26.26 -38.27
C LYS A 2 37.58 -24.88 -38.25
N LEU A 3 36.53 -24.72 -39.08
CA LEU A 3 35.78 -23.46 -39.19
C LEU A 3 34.28 -23.62 -38.92
N PHE A 4 33.78 -24.85 -38.77
CA PHE A 4 32.38 -25.10 -38.44
C PHE A 4 32.08 -25.06 -36.92
N SER A 5 33.10 -25.04 -36.06
CA SER A 5 32.89 -25.16 -34.61
C SER A 5 32.64 -23.83 -33.89
N VAL A 6 32.74 -22.68 -34.56
CA VAL A 6 32.59 -21.35 -33.93
C VAL A 6 31.16 -20.80 -34.06
N PHE A 7 30.36 -21.33 -34.99
CA PHE A 7 29.01 -20.83 -35.24
C PHE A 7 27.95 -21.27 -34.20
N ILE A 8 28.25 -22.30 -33.40
CA ILE A 8 27.33 -22.84 -32.39
C ILE A 8 27.43 -22.07 -31.05
N LEU A 9 28.47 -21.25 -30.85
CA LEU A 9 28.71 -20.55 -29.58
C LEU A 9 28.17 -19.09 -29.55
N LEU A 10 27.30 -18.71 -30.48
CA LEU A 10 26.73 -17.36 -30.60
C LEU A 10 25.21 -17.29 -30.35
N LEU A 11 24.62 -18.36 -29.80
CA LEU A 11 23.18 -18.47 -29.55
C LEU A 11 22.85 -18.62 -28.05
N VAL A 12 23.62 -17.99 -27.16
CA VAL A 12 23.14 -17.76 -25.78
C VAL A 12 22.44 -16.41 -25.78
N THR A 13 21.20 -16.46 -26.25
CA THR A 13 20.25 -15.35 -26.30
C THR A 13 20.11 -14.71 -24.93
N ALA A 14 20.19 -13.38 -24.91
CA ALA A 14 19.82 -12.54 -23.79
C ALA A 14 18.32 -12.71 -23.48
N SER A 15 17.98 -13.74 -22.72
CA SER A 15 16.66 -13.91 -22.13
C SER A 15 16.68 -13.29 -20.74
N CYS A 16 16.70 -11.97 -20.67
CA CYS A 16 16.21 -11.29 -19.48
C CYS A 16 14.68 -11.35 -19.57
N ALA A 17 14.11 -12.51 -19.22
CA ALA A 17 12.67 -12.58 -18.99
C ALA A 17 12.41 -11.70 -17.77
N CYS A 18 11.80 -10.53 -17.98
CA CYS A 18 11.14 -9.85 -16.89
C CYS A 18 10.08 -10.81 -16.38
N VAL A 19 10.32 -11.40 -15.20
CA VAL A 19 9.26 -12.05 -14.43
C VAL A 19 8.23 -10.97 -14.17
N SER A 20 7.16 -11.01 -14.94
CA SER A 20 5.95 -10.27 -14.62
C SER A 20 5.33 -11.06 -13.48
N GLU A 21 5.66 -10.66 -12.25
CA GLU A 21 5.02 -11.17 -11.05
C GLU A 21 3.53 -10.81 -11.16
N ASN A 22 2.73 -11.76 -11.66
CA ASN A 22 1.29 -11.71 -11.48
C ASN A 22 1.05 -11.88 -9.97
N LYS A 23 1.22 -10.79 -9.22
CA LYS A 23 0.74 -10.72 -7.84
C LYS A 23 -0.74 -11.06 -7.91
N ALA A 24 -1.09 -12.22 -7.39
CA ALA A 24 -2.47 -12.61 -7.20
C ALA A 24 -3.20 -11.43 -6.53
N PRO A 25 -4.47 -11.17 -6.90
CA PRO A 25 -5.21 -10.08 -6.30
C PRO A 25 -5.17 -10.25 -4.79
N VAL A 26 -4.51 -9.31 -4.11
CA VAL A 26 -4.44 -9.32 -2.64
C VAL A 26 -5.87 -9.28 -2.15
N SER A 27 -6.30 -10.36 -1.48
CA SER A 27 -7.64 -10.43 -0.90
C SER A 27 -7.75 -9.35 0.16
N HIS A 28 -8.80 -8.54 0.08
CA HIS A 28 -9.04 -7.46 1.03
C HIS A 28 -9.33 -8.04 2.42
N CYS A 29 -9.11 -7.25 3.47
CA CYS A 29 -9.27 -7.65 4.88
C CYS A 29 -8.46 -8.90 5.30
N THR A 30 -7.32 -9.16 4.67
CA THR A 30 -6.37 -10.19 5.11
C THR A 30 -5.21 -9.57 5.89
N ASN A 31 -4.51 -10.37 6.69
CA ASN A 31 -3.32 -9.93 7.42
C ASN A 31 -2.23 -9.35 6.51
N ASP A 32 -2.06 -9.93 5.32
CA ASP A 32 -1.12 -9.42 4.31
C ASP A 32 -1.55 -8.04 3.82
N TRP A 33 -2.84 -7.85 3.56
CA TRP A 33 -3.38 -6.53 3.18
C TRP A 33 -3.24 -5.50 4.31
N PHE A 34 -3.52 -5.88 5.57
CA PHE A 34 -3.33 -4.97 6.70
C PHE A 34 -1.87 -4.54 6.84
N SER A 35 -0.93 -5.46 6.67
CA SER A 35 0.52 -5.16 6.69
C SER A 35 0.90 -4.17 5.58
N LEU A 36 0.32 -4.29 4.39
CA LEU A 36 0.54 -3.33 3.30
C LEU A 36 0.02 -1.93 3.63
N VAL A 37 -1.17 -1.84 4.25
CA VAL A 37 -1.74 -0.55 4.69
C VAL A 37 -0.90 0.06 5.81
N GLU A 38 -0.46 -0.76 6.76
CA GLU A 38 0.44 -0.38 7.86
C GLU A 38 1.74 0.24 7.31
N GLU A 39 2.42 -0.46 6.40
CA GLU A 39 3.64 0.03 5.74
C GLU A 39 3.40 1.34 4.98
N ALA A 40 2.28 1.44 4.25
CA ALA A 40 1.94 2.63 3.49
C ALA A 40 1.69 3.87 4.37
N MET A 41 1.24 3.68 5.63
CA MET A 41 0.83 4.76 6.52
C MET A 41 1.76 4.99 7.73
N GLY A 42 2.71 4.09 7.98
CA GLY A 42 3.67 4.16 9.09
C GLY A 42 2.97 4.37 10.43
N ILE A 43 2.00 3.52 10.79
CA ILE A 43 1.15 3.70 11.97
C ILE A 43 1.89 3.26 13.24
N THR A 44 2.62 2.15 13.18
CA THR A 44 3.44 1.62 14.24
C THR A 44 4.81 2.30 14.27
N ASP A 45 5.34 2.48 15.48
CA ASP A 45 6.68 2.98 15.73
C ASP A 45 7.75 1.87 15.69
N GLY A 46 7.33 0.62 15.41
CA GLY A 46 8.21 -0.56 15.37
C GLY A 46 8.66 -1.04 16.75
N GLN A 47 8.17 -0.45 17.84
CA GLN A 47 8.54 -0.81 19.22
C GLN A 47 7.51 -1.71 19.91
N GLY A 48 6.43 -2.08 19.21
CA GLY A 48 5.36 -2.92 19.76
C GLY A 48 4.34 -2.16 20.61
N HIS A 49 4.31 -0.82 20.53
CA HIS A 49 3.34 0.03 21.23
C HIS A 49 2.17 0.50 20.36
N GLY A 50 2.01 -0.10 19.17
CA GLY A 50 0.92 0.20 18.25
C GLY A 50 -0.35 -0.62 18.51
N PRO A 51 -1.50 -0.19 17.94
CA PRO A 51 -2.72 -0.98 17.96
C PRO A 51 -2.54 -2.31 17.21
N ASP A 52 -3.30 -3.34 17.62
CA ASP A 52 -3.23 -4.66 16.99
C ASP A 52 -3.62 -4.57 15.50
N LEU A 53 -2.77 -5.13 14.63
CA LEU A 53 -2.94 -5.04 13.19
C LEU A 53 -4.31 -5.59 12.74
N GLY A 54 -5.07 -4.79 11.99
CA GLY A 54 -6.39 -5.16 11.48
C GLY A 54 -7.55 -5.03 12.48
N SER A 55 -7.26 -4.75 13.77
CA SER A 55 -8.27 -4.47 14.81
C SER A 55 -9.08 -3.20 14.53
N LEU A 56 -10.21 -3.03 15.22
CA LEU A 56 -11.01 -1.81 15.12
C LEU A 56 -10.24 -0.56 15.58
N GLU A 57 -9.39 -0.70 16.59
CA GLU A 57 -8.52 0.38 17.06
C GLU A 57 -7.52 0.79 15.97
N TRP A 58 -6.90 -0.19 15.32
CA TRP A 58 -6.01 0.05 14.19
C TRP A 58 -6.73 0.72 13.01
N ARG A 59 -7.93 0.25 12.65
CA ARG A 59 -8.75 0.87 11.57
C ARG A 59 -9.14 2.32 11.91
N SER A 60 -9.41 2.61 13.17
CA SER A 60 -9.68 3.96 13.67
C SER A 60 -8.46 4.89 13.53
N VAL A 61 -7.25 4.36 13.73
CA VAL A 61 -6.00 5.10 13.50
C VAL A 61 -5.76 5.32 12.00
N VAL A 62 -6.08 4.34 11.15
CA VAL A 62 -6.06 4.50 9.69
C VAL A 62 -6.95 5.68 9.27
N GLU A 63 -8.21 5.73 9.72
CA GLU A 63 -9.11 6.85 9.40
C GLU A 63 -8.61 8.20 9.93
N PHE A 64 -8.01 8.21 11.13
CA PHE A 64 -7.41 9.40 11.71
C PHE A 64 -6.26 9.93 10.84
N LYS A 65 -5.35 9.06 10.40
CA LYS A 65 -4.24 9.45 9.52
C LYS A 65 -4.70 9.92 8.15
N LEU A 66 -5.77 9.33 7.63
CA LEU A 66 -6.40 9.75 6.37
C LEU A 66 -7.24 11.03 6.52
N GLY A 67 -7.52 11.49 7.75
CA GLY A 67 -8.33 12.68 8.01
C GLY A 67 -9.82 12.51 7.67
N ILE A 68 -10.33 11.28 7.73
CA ILE A 68 -11.73 10.94 7.39
C ILE A 68 -12.53 10.43 8.61
N ARG A 69 -11.91 10.38 9.79
CA ARG A 69 -12.55 9.79 10.98
C ARG A 69 -13.83 10.53 11.37
N GLY A 70 -14.91 9.78 11.55
CA GLY A 70 -16.22 10.31 11.95
C GLY A 70 -17.09 10.84 10.81
N GLU A 71 -16.63 10.74 9.56
CA GLU A 71 -17.42 11.09 8.39
C GLU A 71 -18.55 10.08 8.17
N SER A 72 -19.79 10.53 8.07
CA SER A 72 -20.97 9.66 7.90
C SER A 72 -21.01 8.90 6.57
N SER A 73 -20.20 9.34 5.60
CA SER A 73 -20.04 8.67 4.31
C SER A 73 -19.09 7.47 4.36
N ASN A 74 -18.33 7.29 5.45
CA ASN A 74 -17.45 6.16 5.60
C ASN A 74 -18.24 4.88 5.92
N PRO A 75 -17.82 3.71 5.39
CA PRO A 75 -18.32 2.44 5.87
C PRO A 75 -18.00 2.23 7.36
N PRO A 76 -18.82 1.47 8.10
CA PRO A 76 -18.51 1.06 9.48
C PRO A 76 -17.16 0.34 9.58
N LEU A 77 -16.38 0.64 10.63
CA LEU A 77 -15.04 0.07 10.85
C LEU A 77 -15.04 -1.45 10.92
N ASP A 78 -16.11 -2.06 11.42
CA ASP A 78 -16.28 -3.51 11.60
C ASP A 78 -16.78 -4.23 10.33
N SER A 79 -17.09 -3.49 9.26
CA SER A 79 -17.57 -4.06 8.01
C SER A 79 -16.45 -4.47 7.05
N ASP A 80 -16.66 -5.54 6.28
CA ASP A 80 -15.75 -5.94 5.20
C ASP A 80 -15.70 -4.90 4.06
N HIS A 81 -16.74 -4.08 3.95
CA HIS A 81 -16.81 -2.97 3.01
C HIS A 81 -15.74 -1.91 3.30
N TRP A 82 -15.30 -1.77 4.55
CA TRP A 82 -14.28 -0.83 4.95
C TRP A 82 -12.95 -1.09 4.24
N CYS A 83 -12.46 -2.34 4.20
CA CYS A 83 -11.18 -2.63 3.55
C CYS A 83 -11.23 -2.33 2.04
N SER A 84 -12.35 -2.68 1.40
CA SER A 84 -12.55 -2.38 -0.02
C SER A 84 -12.62 -0.88 -0.29
N PHE A 85 -13.22 -0.11 0.61
CA PHE A 85 -13.26 1.35 0.55
C PHE A 85 -11.87 1.96 0.69
N ILE A 86 -11.08 1.53 1.69
CA ILE A 86 -9.72 2.01 1.89
C ILE A 86 -8.83 1.65 0.70
N ASP A 87 -8.90 0.41 0.24
CA ASP A 87 -8.12 -0.08 -0.88
C ASP A 87 -8.41 0.72 -2.15
N LYS A 88 -9.69 0.91 -2.49
CA LYS A 88 -10.10 1.64 -3.70
C LYS A 88 -9.69 3.11 -3.67
N ASN A 89 -9.88 3.79 -2.54
CA ASN A 89 -9.73 5.25 -2.47
C ASN A 89 -8.30 5.69 -2.12
N PHE A 90 -7.57 4.90 -1.31
CA PHE A 90 -6.30 5.33 -0.71
C PHE A 90 -5.12 4.40 -0.98
N ILE A 91 -5.33 3.16 -1.43
CA ILE A 91 -4.21 2.26 -1.79
C ILE A 91 -4.04 2.24 -3.31
N LYS A 92 -5.04 1.75 -4.05
CA LYS A 92 -5.03 1.72 -5.52
C LYS A 92 -5.21 3.12 -6.13
N GLY A 93 -5.93 4.02 -5.45
CA GLY A 93 -6.13 5.41 -5.88
C GLY A 93 -4.86 6.28 -5.85
N THR A 94 -3.85 5.89 -5.06
CA THR A 94 -2.62 6.65 -4.84
C THR A 94 -1.69 6.68 -6.06
N SER A 95 -1.91 5.81 -7.06
CA SER A 95 -1.21 5.89 -8.35
C SER A 95 -1.49 7.19 -9.12
N LYS A 96 -2.57 7.93 -8.83
CA LYS A 96 -2.87 9.22 -9.47
C LYS A 96 -2.35 10.44 -8.71
N ASN A 97 -2.01 10.30 -7.43
CA ASN A 97 -1.60 11.41 -6.54
C ASN A 97 -0.18 11.25 -5.97
N ALA A 98 0.62 10.34 -6.50
CA ALA A 98 2.04 10.18 -6.15
C ALA A 98 2.89 11.45 -6.43
N LEU A 99 2.33 12.51 -7.01
CA LEU A 99 2.97 13.82 -7.15
C LEU A 99 2.98 14.66 -5.85
N PHE A 100 2.36 14.21 -4.77
CA PHE A 100 2.32 14.93 -3.48
C PHE A 100 3.15 14.28 -2.36
N ARG A 101 4.06 13.34 -2.68
CA ARG A 101 4.87 12.60 -1.68
C ARG A 101 6.39 12.79 -1.80
N ASP A 102 6.85 13.73 -2.62
CA ASP A 102 8.28 14.07 -2.78
C ASP A 102 8.63 15.46 -2.21
N SER A 103 8.02 15.82 -1.09
CA SER A 103 8.52 16.92 -0.27
C SER A 103 8.57 16.46 1.17
N GLY A 104 9.72 15.93 1.56
CA GLY A 104 10.09 15.78 2.96
C GLY A 104 10.10 17.16 3.62
N LEU A 105 8.94 17.60 4.09
CA LEU A 105 8.71 18.77 4.92
C LEU A 105 7.27 18.68 5.44
N LEU A 106 7.15 18.41 6.73
CA LEU A 106 6.07 18.84 7.62
C LEU A 106 4.71 19.09 6.94
N PHE A 107 3.81 18.09 6.98
CA PHE A 107 2.36 18.34 6.86
C PHE A 107 1.67 18.08 8.21
N PHE A 108 2.08 18.86 9.21
CA PHE A 108 1.10 19.50 10.09
C PHE A 108 0.63 20.77 9.38
N ALA A 109 -0.66 21.07 9.46
CA ALA A 109 -1.35 22.26 8.92
C ALA A 109 -1.83 22.20 7.46
N SER A 110 -3.12 21.85 7.30
CA SER A 110 -4.15 22.75 6.74
C SER A 110 -5.40 21.97 6.30
N ARG A 111 -6.07 21.33 7.25
CA ARG A 111 -7.54 21.36 7.31
C ARG A 111 -7.87 21.78 8.73
N HIS A 112 -8.85 22.66 8.88
CA HIS A 112 -9.24 23.28 10.13
C HIS A 112 -9.63 22.19 11.15
N PHE A 113 -8.64 21.74 11.92
CA PHE A 113 -8.79 20.79 13.00
C PHE A 113 -9.36 21.57 14.18
N SER A 114 -10.67 21.50 14.35
CA SER A 114 -11.35 21.95 15.57
C SER A 114 -11.53 20.72 16.46
N PRO A 115 -10.80 20.60 17.58
CA PRO A 115 -11.07 19.55 18.55
C PRO A 115 -12.34 19.90 19.34
N ARG A 116 -13.27 18.95 19.43
CA ARG A 116 -14.26 18.88 20.50
C ARG A 116 -14.09 17.56 21.23
#